data_AF-A0A533W2M9-F1
#
_entry.id   AF-A0A533W2M9-F1
#
_cell.length_a   1.000
_cell.length_b   1.000
_cell.length_c   1.000
_cell.angle_alpha   90.00
_cell.angle_beta   90.00
_cell.angle_gamma   90.00
#
_symmetry.space_group_name_H-M   'P 1'
#
loop_
_entity.id
_entity.type
_entity.pdbx_description
1 polymer ?
#
loop_
_entity_poly.entity_id
_entity_poly.type
_entity_poly.pdbx_seq_one_letter_code
_entity_poly.pdbx_strand_id
1 'polypeptide(L)'
;ILPALAGRALAGKNIIIAATAGAVVPLSFLVWQHHMFITGIPVINQQFYSVTTLLISLPFDVITISFIRTLAGGQIRMTTPLLFAVGAIILFIIGGITGVFLASPVLDVVFRGTFFVVAHFHYVMVGAAIFSLLGAIYYWLPKMTSHLYSERLGKLHFIISFIGFNLLYFPMFFLYEMPRRIATYSIDAGWSTLNLIASVGGVIFAVAQFLLIANLVIGVRGRIVSPPNPWRSLAPEWGGMPSIQALDAPGMPTNGNGSSEHHEQHLSSRPIALTIGVTLAMLGFSLLELGVGWPVIFVGLVVIAWSLYGWARDDLWSRFHVPEEEGRELWPFSKIPKIKLGMWTFLAGEVILFSGVLGSYLFIRADIPRWPSPGTIHSIPIGLTNTMVLLTSSLSVVLAIQAIRAGNQKRLLMWLTTTFLLGALFLGIKASEWADLFSKGFWFNSGLPGSTYFVTTGIHGLHVTAGLILLAYLIKRTMNGGFSKENNDTVEYFGLYWHFVDIIWVFLFPLFYLL
;
A
#
# COMPACT_ATOMS: atom_id res chain seq x y z
N ILE A 1 7.23 -21.34 2.95
CA ILE A 1 8.59 -21.96 2.89
C ILE A 1 8.87 -22.83 4.11
N LEU A 2 9.04 -22.27 5.32
CA LEU A 2 9.50 -23.03 6.50
C LEU A 2 8.65 -24.27 6.82
N PRO A 3 7.30 -24.20 6.91
CA PRO A 3 6.50 -25.38 7.24
C PRO A 3 6.61 -26.49 6.17
N ALA A 4 6.57 -26.10 4.89
CA ALA A 4 6.65 -27.02 3.76
C ALA A 4 7.99 -27.78 3.74
N LEU A 5 9.11 -27.09 3.96
CA LEU A 5 10.44 -27.68 3.84
C LEU A 5 10.97 -28.29 5.15
N ALA A 6 10.32 -28.01 6.27
CA ALA A 6 10.49 -28.73 7.54
C ALA A 6 9.56 -29.94 7.67
N GLY A 7 8.61 -30.14 6.75
CA GLY A 7 7.66 -31.25 6.76
C GLY A 7 6.68 -31.24 7.94
N ARG A 8 6.39 -30.06 8.51
CA ARG A 8 5.49 -29.92 9.67
C ARG A 8 4.75 -28.60 9.68
N ALA A 9 3.69 -28.54 10.49
CA ALA A 9 2.97 -27.31 10.74
C ALA A 9 3.87 -26.24 11.41
N LEU A 10 3.55 -24.98 11.12
CA LEU A 10 4.19 -23.81 11.73
C LEU A 10 3.99 -23.85 13.25
N ALA A 11 5.08 -23.91 14.01
CA ALA A 11 5.03 -23.90 15.46
C ALA A 11 4.42 -22.58 15.93
N GLY A 12 3.48 -22.63 16.89
CA GLY A 12 2.87 -21.43 17.45
C GLY A 12 2.08 -20.58 16.45
N LYS A 13 1.43 -21.17 15.43
CA LYS A 13 0.64 -20.44 14.41
C LYS A 13 -0.26 -19.34 15.00
N ASN A 14 -1.04 -19.65 16.02
CA ASN A 14 -1.95 -18.67 16.65
C ASN A 14 -1.20 -17.54 17.36
N ILE A 15 -0.02 -17.85 17.92
CA ILE A 15 0.86 -16.86 18.56
C ILE A 15 1.45 -15.93 17.51
N ILE A 16 1.89 -16.46 16.36
CA ILE A 16 2.37 -15.64 15.23
C ILE A 16 1.27 -14.71 14.74
N ILE A 17 0.04 -15.22 14.59
CA ILE A 17 -1.11 -14.40 14.18
C ILE A 17 -1.38 -13.29 15.20
N ALA A 18 -1.40 -13.62 16.49
CA ALA A 18 -1.60 -12.65 17.57
C ALA A 18 -0.45 -11.62 17.64
N ALA A 19 0.79 -12.04 17.49
CA ALA A 19 1.96 -11.17 17.47
C ALA A 19 1.91 -10.21 16.28
N THR A 20 1.60 -10.69 15.08
CA THR A 20 1.54 -9.86 13.88
C THR A 20 0.33 -8.91 13.92
N ALA A 21 -0.89 -9.45 14.02
CA ALA A 21 -2.11 -8.65 13.91
C ALA A 21 -2.42 -7.84 15.17
N GLY A 22 -2.14 -8.40 16.35
CA GLY A 22 -2.46 -7.78 17.64
C GLY A 22 -1.37 -6.88 18.21
N ALA A 23 -0.11 -7.03 17.79
CA ALA A 23 1.00 -6.21 18.29
C ALA A 23 1.77 -5.47 17.20
N VAL A 24 2.35 -6.15 16.19
CA VAL A 24 3.18 -5.51 15.17
C VAL A 24 2.41 -4.45 14.39
N VAL A 25 1.21 -4.77 13.89
CA VAL A 25 0.39 -3.82 13.12
C VAL A 25 0.07 -2.56 13.92
N PRO A 26 -0.56 -2.60 15.11
CA PRO A 26 -0.85 -1.38 15.87
C PRO A 26 0.41 -0.65 16.35
N LEU A 27 1.45 -1.35 16.79
CA LEU A 27 2.70 -0.71 17.21
C LEU A 27 3.43 -0.01 16.05
N SER A 28 3.29 -0.49 14.81
CA SER A 28 3.91 0.16 13.65
C SER A 28 3.42 1.61 13.46
N PHE A 29 2.21 1.91 13.93
CA PHE A 29 1.67 3.28 13.96
C PHE A 29 2.14 4.11 15.15
N LEU A 30 3.01 3.60 16.04
CA LEU A 30 3.44 4.25 17.28
C LEU A 30 4.96 4.35 17.44
N VAL A 31 5.73 4.15 16.36
CA VAL A 31 7.21 4.12 16.42
C VAL A 31 7.92 5.13 15.53
N TRP A 32 7.23 5.74 14.57
CA TRP A 32 7.85 6.53 13.49
C TRP A 32 8.80 7.64 13.98
N GLN A 33 8.51 8.27 15.12
CA GLN A 33 9.26 9.40 15.64
C GLN A 33 10.61 9.00 16.25
N HIS A 34 10.93 7.70 16.37
CA HIS A 34 12.32 7.27 16.62
C HIS A 34 13.27 7.72 15.51
N HIS A 35 12.79 8.08 14.32
CA HIS A 35 13.62 8.65 13.26
C HIS A 35 13.96 10.14 13.48
N MET A 36 13.42 10.75 14.53
CA MET A 36 13.47 12.19 14.81
C MET A 36 14.12 12.51 16.17
N PHE A 37 14.76 11.56 16.86
CA PHE A 37 15.30 11.80 18.21
C PHE A 37 16.24 13.02 18.30
N ILE A 38 17.02 13.31 17.26
CA ILE A 38 17.95 14.45 17.24
C ILE A 38 17.37 15.74 16.62
N THR A 39 16.07 15.80 16.30
CA THR A 39 15.48 17.00 15.66
C THR A 39 14.94 18.02 16.67
N GLY A 40 15.32 17.91 17.95
CA GLY A 40 14.87 18.82 19.01
C GLY A 40 13.46 18.54 19.55
N ILE A 41 12.90 17.35 19.29
CA ILE A 41 11.60 16.96 19.85
C ILE A 41 11.66 16.87 21.39
N PRO A 42 10.55 17.14 22.11
CA PRO A 42 10.51 17.07 23.57
C PRO A 42 11.00 15.72 24.11
N VAL A 43 11.71 15.74 25.24
CA VAL A 43 12.28 14.52 25.87
C VAL A 43 11.19 13.49 26.19
N ILE A 44 10.00 13.95 26.60
CA ILE A 44 8.86 13.06 26.85
C ILE A 44 8.45 12.27 25.60
N ASN A 45 8.50 12.90 24.43
CA ASN A 45 8.24 12.21 23.16
C ASN A 45 9.37 11.22 22.87
N GLN A 46 10.63 11.61 23.04
CA GLN A 46 11.77 10.69 22.84
C GLN A 46 11.65 9.44 23.71
N GLN A 47 11.28 9.60 24.98
CA GLN A 47 11.06 8.48 25.91
C GLN A 47 9.90 7.58 25.46
N PHE A 48 8.75 8.17 25.11
CA PHE A 48 7.60 7.42 24.63
C PHE A 48 7.97 6.58 23.39
N TYR A 49 8.58 7.20 22.38
CA TYR A 49 8.94 6.50 21.14
C TYR A 49 10.11 5.53 21.31
N SER A 50 10.99 5.74 22.28
CA SER A 50 12.01 4.76 22.66
C SER A 50 11.36 3.48 23.19
N VAL A 51 10.43 3.62 24.15
CA VAL A 51 9.73 2.49 24.76
C VAL A 51 8.89 1.74 23.72
N THR A 52 8.11 2.43 22.90
CA THR A 52 7.28 1.77 21.88
C THR A 52 8.14 1.07 20.81
N THR A 53 9.28 1.65 20.44
CA THR A 53 10.21 1.04 19.49
C THR A 53 10.88 -0.21 20.06
N LEU A 54 11.30 -0.18 21.33
CA LEU A 54 11.82 -1.36 22.01
C LEU A 54 10.73 -2.44 22.14
N LEU A 55 9.48 -2.04 22.41
CA LEU A 55 8.36 -2.97 22.54
C LEU A 55 8.07 -3.76 21.26
N ILE A 56 8.38 -3.21 20.08
CA ILE A 56 8.25 -3.93 18.80
C ILE A 56 9.17 -5.16 18.73
N SER A 57 10.30 -5.19 19.43
CA SER A 57 11.21 -6.35 19.35
C SER A 57 10.54 -7.62 19.89
N LEU A 58 9.72 -7.52 20.94
CA LEU A 58 9.08 -8.68 21.59
C LEU A 58 8.21 -9.53 20.65
N PRO A 59 7.24 -8.98 19.89
CA PRO A 59 6.47 -9.79 18.95
C PRO A 59 7.35 -10.39 17.84
N PHE A 60 8.37 -9.67 17.37
CA PHE A 60 9.32 -10.21 16.39
C PHE A 60 10.19 -11.35 16.95
N ASP A 61 10.58 -11.27 18.22
CA ASP A 61 11.31 -12.35 18.91
C ASP A 61 10.45 -13.61 18.99
N VAL A 62 9.18 -13.47 19.37
CA VAL A 62 8.22 -14.58 19.44
C VAL A 62 8.01 -15.22 18.05
N ILE A 63 7.89 -14.41 17.00
CA ILE A 63 7.78 -14.89 15.61
C ILE A 63 9.06 -15.65 15.20
N THR A 64 10.23 -15.09 15.50
CA THR A 64 11.53 -15.68 15.17
C THR A 64 11.76 -17.00 15.91
N ILE A 65 11.45 -17.07 17.20
CA ILE A 65 11.49 -18.31 17.99
C ILE A 65 10.55 -19.36 17.40
N SER A 66 9.36 -18.95 16.97
CA SER A 66 8.40 -19.86 16.34
C SER A 66 8.92 -20.41 15.00
N PHE A 67 9.63 -19.61 14.22
CA PHE A 67 10.32 -20.07 13.01
C PHE A 67 11.44 -21.07 13.33
N ILE A 68 12.28 -20.78 14.33
CA ILE A 68 13.35 -21.68 14.78
C ILE A 68 12.75 -23.01 15.28
N ARG A 69 11.70 -22.97 16.10
CA ARG A 69 11.00 -24.18 16.58
C ARG A 69 10.40 -25.02 15.45
N THR A 70 9.91 -24.35 14.40
CA THR A 70 9.39 -25.05 13.21
C THR A 70 10.49 -25.83 12.50
N LEU A 71 11.71 -25.30 12.45
CA LEU A 71 12.86 -25.99 11.85
C LEU A 71 13.40 -27.09 12.79
N ALA A 72 13.61 -26.78 14.07
CA ALA A 72 14.24 -27.68 15.04
C ALA A 72 13.48 -29.00 15.25
N GLY A 73 12.15 -28.99 15.12
CA GLY A 73 11.33 -30.19 15.26
C GLY A 73 10.87 -30.81 13.94
N GLY A 74 11.47 -30.45 12.81
CA GLY A 74 11.08 -30.90 11.47
C GLY A 74 12.09 -31.82 10.80
N GLN A 75 11.68 -32.46 9.70
CA GLN A 75 12.57 -33.18 8.79
C GLN A 75 13.03 -32.23 7.68
N ILE A 76 14.22 -31.64 7.88
CA ILE A 76 14.68 -30.52 7.07
C ILE A 76 15.13 -30.99 5.67
N ARG A 77 14.50 -30.44 4.63
CA ARG A 77 14.98 -30.54 3.24
C ARG A 77 15.80 -29.29 2.89
N MET A 78 17.12 -29.43 2.85
CA MET A 78 18.05 -28.33 2.51
C MET A 78 18.05 -28.01 1.01
N THR A 79 16.93 -27.46 0.53
CA THR A 79 16.74 -26.92 -0.82
C THR A 79 17.06 -25.43 -0.85
N THR A 80 17.24 -24.89 -2.06
CA THR A 80 17.54 -23.47 -2.28
C THR A 80 16.59 -22.50 -1.55
N PRO A 81 15.24 -22.67 -1.59
CA PRO A 81 14.33 -21.77 -0.91
C PRO A 81 14.50 -21.76 0.61
N LEU A 82 14.82 -22.93 1.19
CA LEU A 82 15.06 -23.02 2.63
C LEU A 82 16.34 -22.31 3.03
N LEU A 83 17.42 -22.45 2.26
CA LEU A 83 18.68 -21.76 2.55
C LEU A 83 18.48 -20.24 2.60
N PHE A 84 17.78 -19.68 1.62
CA PHE A 84 17.44 -18.26 1.61
C PHE A 84 16.55 -17.85 2.78
N ALA A 85 15.54 -18.67 3.14
CA ALA A 85 14.69 -18.37 4.29
C ALA A 85 15.44 -18.43 5.64
N VAL A 86 16.35 -19.39 5.82
CA VAL A 86 17.21 -19.49 7.01
C VAL A 86 18.23 -18.34 7.03
N GLY A 87 18.83 -18.03 5.89
CA GLY A 87 19.72 -16.87 5.75
C GLY A 87 19.02 -15.56 6.11
N ALA A 88 17.78 -15.36 5.65
CA ALA A 88 16.97 -14.21 6.02
C ALA A 88 16.75 -14.11 7.53
N ILE A 89 16.47 -15.22 8.22
CA ILE A 89 16.33 -15.25 9.69
C ILE A 89 17.64 -14.85 10.37
N ILE A 90 18.78 -15.40 9.93
CA ILE A 90 20.10 -15.08 10.51
C ILE A 90 20.42 -13.59 10.34
N LEU A 91 20.24 -13.05 9.12
CA LEU A 91 20.49 -11.63 8.84
C LEU A 91 19.51 -10.74 9.62
N PHE A 92 18.25 -11.15 9.73
CA PHE A 92 17.24 -10.44 10.52
C PHE A 92 17.64 -10.35 12.00
N ILE A 93 18.16 -11.42 12.61
CA ILE A 93 18.59 -11.40 14.01
C ILE A 93 19.70 -10.37 14.25
N ILE A 94 20.71 -10.32 13.36
CA ILE A 94 21.78 -9.31 13.43
C ILE A 94 21.21 -7.90 13.29
N GLY A 95 20.31 -7.70 12.32
CA GLY A 95 19.61 -6.43 12.12
C GLY A 95 18.74 -6.01 13.29
N GLY A 96 17.99 -6.94 13.88
CA GLY A 96 17.11 -6.71 15.03
C GLY A 96 17.89 -6.28 16.26
N ILE A 97 19.00 -6.98 16.57
CA ILE A 97 19.90 -6.61 17.67
C ILE A 97 20.43 -5.18 17.48
N THR A 98 20.89 -4.82 16.28
CA THR A 98 21.39 -3.46 16.01
C THR A 98 20.30 -2.38 16.09
N GLY A 99 19.04 -2.74 15.83
CA GLY A 99 17.89 -1.84 15.96
C GLY A 99 17.57 -1.45 17.41
N VAL A 100 17.83 -2.36 18.36
CA VAL A 100 17.66 -2.07 19.79
C VAL A 100 18.56 -0.92 20.24
N PHE A 101 19.80 -0.84 19.73
CA PHE A 101 20.68 0.29 20.01
C PHE A 101 20.13 1.60 19.45
N LEU A 102 19.54 1.58 18.25
CA LEU A 102 18.93 2.76 17.62
C LEU A 102 17.61 3.20 18.24
N ALA A 103 16.97 2.33 19.02
CA ALA A 103 15.79 2.66 19.80
C ALA A 103 16.13 3.47 21.07
N SER A 104 17.40 3.56 21.45
CA SER A 104 17.88 4.37 22.58
C SER A 104 18.21 5.80 22.10
N PRO A 105 17.51 6.84 22.60
CA PRO A 105 17.81 8.23 22.23
C PRO A 105 19.26 8.62 22.56
N VAL A 106 19.82 8.07 23.65
CA VAL A 106 21.21 8.36 24.07
C VAL A 106 22.22 7.81 23.08
N LEU A 107 22.04 6.57 22.63
CA LEU A 107 22.95 5.94 21.67
C LEU A 107 22.72 6.48 20.26
N ASP A 108 21.47 6.83 19.94
CA ASP A 108 21.13 7.37 18.63
C ASP A 108 21.83 8.71 18.36
N VAL A 109 22.17 9.51 19.37
CA VAL A 109 23.01 10.71 19.16
C VAL A 109 24.33 10.38 18.47
N VAL A 110 24.93 9.22 18.77
CA VAL A 110 26.21 8.78 18.18
C VAL A 110 26.01 8.11 16.82
N PHE A 111 24.96 7.30 16.68
CA PHE A 111 24.75 6.52 15.46
C PHE A 111 23.97 7.27 14.37
N ARG A 112 23.15 8.25 14.73
CA ARG A 112 22.28 8.94 13.78
C ARG A 112 23.08 9.62 12.70
N GLY A 113 22.72 9.35 11.46
CA GLY A 113 23.41 9.95 10.31
C GLY A 113 24.73 9.26 9.94
N THR A 114 25.10 8.16 10.61
CA THR A 114 26.33 7.41 10.29
C THR A 114 26.07 6.15 9.48
N PHE A 115 27.14 5.47 9.07
CA PHE A 115 27.09 4.15 8.43
C PHE A 115 26.54 3.04 9.33
N PHE A 116 26.48 3.22 10.66
CA PHE A 116 25.83 2.25 11.55
C PHE A 116 24.33 2.10 11.21
N VAL A 117 23.64 3.23 10.98
CA VAL A 117 22.21 3.22 10.57
C VAL A 117 22.05 2.61 9.17
N VAL A 118 23.02 2.84 8.27
CA VAL A 118 23.03 2.23 6.93
C VAL A 118 23.12 0.71 7.07
N ALA A 119 24.09 0.21 7.82
CA ALA A 119 24.28 -1.23 8.07
C ALA A 119 23.03 -1.86 8.69
N HIS A 120 22.52 -1.31 9.80
CA HIS A 120 21.32 -1.78 10.48
C HIS A 120 20.13 -1.92 9.51
N PHE A 121 19.82 -0.84 8.79
CA PHE A 121 18.70 -0.80 7.86
C PHE A 121 18.86 -1.86 6.76
N HIS A 122 20.06 -2.03 6.23
CA HIS A 122 20.30 -3.04 5.19
C HIS A 122 20.21 -4.46 5.74
N TYR A 123 20.64 -4.76 6.97
CA TYR A 123 20.42 -6.09 7.56
C TYR A 123 18.93 -6.44 7.69
N VAL A 124 18.09 -5.49 8.11
CA VAL A 124 16.65 -5.74 8.27
C VAL A 124 15.90 -5.69 6.93
N MET A 125 16.04 -4.62 6.15
CA MET A 125 15.26 -4.42 4.92
C MET A 125 15.83 -5.17 3.72
N VAL A 126 17.14 -5.17 3.52
CA VAL A 126 17.77 -5.86 2.39
C VAL A 126 18.03 -7.32 2.76
N GLY A 127 18.72 -7.58 3.88
CA GLY A 127 19.06 -8.90 4.36
C GLY A 127 17.82 -9.77 4.57
N ALA A 128 16.90 -9.37 5.45
CA ALA A 128 15.72 -10.18 5.71
C ALA A 128 14.73 -10.19 4.53
N ALA A 129 14.36 -9.02 3.99
CA ALA A 129 13.30 -8.97 2.97
C ALA A 129 13.76 -9.47 1.59
N ILE A 130 14.96 -9.10 1.11
CA ILE A 130 15.44 -9.58 -0.20
C ILE A 130 15.80 -11.06 -0.14
N PHE A 131 16.44 -11.57 0.92
CA PHE A 131 16.69 -13.01 0.98
C PHE A 131 15.37 -13.79 1.07
N SER A 132 14.37 -13.28 1.79
CA SER A 132 13.04 -13.88 1.79
C SER A 132 12.39 -13.86 0.40
N LEU A 133 12.54 -12.75 -0.35
CA LEU A 133 12.07 -12.63 -1.73
C LEU A 133 12.79 -13.60 -2.68
N LEU A 134 14.11 -13.73 -2.57
CA LEU A 134 14.89 -14.68 -3.36
C LEU A 134 14.46 -16.12 -3.06
N GLY A 135 14.29 -16.46 -1.77
CA GLY A 135 13.73 -17.74 -1.36
C GLY A 135 12.32 -17.98 -1.90
N ALA A 136 11.46 -16.96 -1.89
CA ALA A 136 10.13 -16.98 -2.47
C ALA A 136 10.15 -17.23 -3.98
N ILE A 137 11.02 -16.54 -4.72
CA ILE A 137 11.18 -16.74 -6.16
C ILE A 137 11.51 -18.20 -6.43
N TYR A 138 12.53 -18.78 -5.78
CA TYR A 138 12.85 -20.20 -5.96
C TYR A 138 11.71 -21.14 -5.53
N TYR A 139 11.00 -20.81 -4.46
CA TYR A 139 9.89 -21.64 -3.97
C TYR A 139 8.73 -21.70 -4.99
N TRP A 140 8.35 -20.57 -5.58
CA TRP A 140 7.22 -20.51 -6.52
C TRP A 140 7.62 -20.64 -8.00
N LEU A 141 8.91 -20.59 -8.35
CA LEU A 141 9.37 -20.71 -9.73
C LEU A 141 8.82 -21.95 -10.46
N PRO A 142 8.78 -23.15 -9.85
CA PRO A 142 8.19 -24.32 -10.50
C PRO A 142 6.69 -24.20 -10.73
N LYS A 143 5.97 -23.46 -9.88
CA LYS A 143 4.53 -23.20 -10.09
C LYS A 143 4.34 -22.27 -11.27
N MET A 144 5.13 -21.19 -11.34
CA MET A 144 5.04 -20.15 -12.36
C MET A 144 5.45 -20.64 -13.75
N THR A 145 6.46 -21.52 -13.83
CA THR A 145 7.08 -21.93 -15.11
C THR A 145 6.80 -23.38 -15.51
N SER A 146 6.19 -24.18 -14.63
CA SER A 146 5.98 -25.62 -14.80
C SER A 146 7.26 -26.46 -14.88
N HIS A 147 8.45 -25.90 -14.66
CA HIS A 147 9.73 -26.62 -14.72
C HIS A 147 10.57 -26.39 -13.48
N LEU A 148 11.45 -27.34 -13.19
CA LEU A 148 12.42 -27.22 -12.10
C LEU A 148 13.65 -26.41 -12.53
N TYR A 149 14.16 -25.57 -11.62
CA TYR A 149 15.44 -24.88 -11.77
C TYR A 149 16.61 -25.77 -11.30
N SER A 150 17.84 -25.29 -11.51
CA SER A 150 19.04 -26.00 -11.05
C SER A 150 19.31 -25.75 -9.57
N GLU A 151 19.07 -26.74 -8.72
CA GLU A 151 19.39 -26.66 -7.28
C GLU A 151 20.88 -26.36 -7.02
N ARG A 152 21.80 -26.87 -7.83
CA ARG A 152 23.24 -26.58 -7.66
C ARG A 152 23.53 -25.09 -7.83
N LEU A 153 22.99 -24.49 -8.89
CA LEU A 153 23.15 -23.05 -9.14
C LEU A 153 22.40 -22.23 -8.10
N GLY A 154 21.23 -22.68 -7.65
CA GLY A 154 20.46 -22.01 -6.61
C GLY A 154 21.19 -21.96 -5.26
N LYS A 155 21.83 -23.07 -4.86
CA LYS A 155 22.68 -23.12 -3.66
C LYS A 155 23.93 -22.27 -3.81
N LEU A 156 24.57 -22.28 -4.99
CA LEU A 156 25.71 -21.41 -5.27
C LEU A 156 25.31 -19.93 -5.17
N HIS A 157 24.16 -19.58 -5.74
CA HIS A 157 23.60 -18.23 -5.63
C HIS A 157 23.40 -17.83 -4.17
N PHE A 158 22.83 -18.69 -3.34
CA PHE A 158 22.70 -18.44 -1.90
C PHE A 158 24.05 -18.17 -1.24
N ILE A 159 25.05 -19.05 -1.43
CA ILE A 159 26.35 -18.94 -0.75
C ILE A 159 27.04 -17.62 -1.11
N ILE A 160 27.13 -17.30 -2.41
CA ILE A 160 27.81 -16.09 -2.87
C ILE A 160 27.03 -14.85 -2.43
N SER A 161 25.70 -14.85 -2.51
CA SER A 161 24.87 -13.76 -2.02
C SER A 161 25.03 -13.54 -0.51
N PHE A 162 25.02 -14.61 0.29
CA PHE A 162 25.16 -14.51 1.75
C PHE A 162 26.53 -13.98 2.18
N ILE A 163 27.60 -14.44 1.54
CA ILE A 163 28.96 -13.95 1.79
C ILE A 163 29.11 -12.50 1.32
N GLY A 164 28.71 -12.19 0.08
CA GLY A 164 28.79 -10.85 -0.48
C GLY A 164 28.01 -9.83 0.35
N PHE A 165 26.80 -10.18 0.81
CA PHE A 165 25.98 -9.33 1.67
C PHE A 165 26.69 -9.00 2.99
N ASN A 166 27.24 -10.00 3.69
CA ASN A 166 27.93 -9.75 4.95
C ASN A 166 29.25 -8.99 4.75
N LEU A 167 30.01 -9.28 3.70
CA LEU A 167 31.20 -8.51 3.34
C LEU A 167 30.85 -7.05 3.01
N LEU A 168 29.68 -6.80 2.42
CA LEU A 168 29.20 -5.46 2.11
C LEU A 168 28.80 -4.69 3.39
N TYR A 169 27.86 -5.22 4.17
CA TYR A 169 27.22 -4.44 5.23
C TYR A 169 27.79 -4.64 6.62
N PHE A 170 28.40 -5.79 6.94
CA PHE A 170 28.96 -6.02 8.28
C PHE A 170 30.09 -5.04 8.65
N PRO A 171 31.07 -4.75 7.75
CA PRO A 171 32.13 -3.78 8.04
C PRO A 171 31.60 -2.39 8.36
N MET A 172 30.43 -2.02 7.83
CA MET A 172 29.84 -0.70 8.01
C MET A 172 29.43 -0.42 9.46
N PHE A 173 29.18 -1.44 10.29
CA PHE A 173 28.96 -1.25 11.73
C PHE A 173 30.21 -0.70 12.45
N PHE A 174 31.39 -0.89 11.88
CA PHE A 174 32.68 -0.49 12.44
C PHE A 174 33.26 0.76 11.79
N LEU A 175 32.56 1.37 10.83
CA LEU A 175 32.89 2.68 10.27
C LEU A 175 32.49 3.78 11.26
N TYR A 176 33.21 3.82 12.38
CA TYR A 176 32.95 4.73 13.50
C TYR A 176 32.99 6.19 13.04
N GLU A 177 31.99 6.96 13.45
CA GLU A 177 31.78 8.37 13.09
C GLU A 177 31.69 8.69 11.60
N MET A 178 31.74 7.69 10.70
CA MET A 178 31.63 7.93 9.27
C MET A 178 30.21 8.39 8.92
N PRO A 179 30.01 9.63 8.45
CA PRO A 179 28.69 10.10 8.06
C PRO A 179 28.22 9.38 6.80
N ARG A 180 26.94 9.04 6.75
CA ARG A 180 26.29 8.57 5.51
C ARG A 180 26.07 9.75 4.55
N ARG A 181 25.89 9.47 3.25
CA ARG A 181 25.64 10.48 2.20
C ARG A 181 26.81 11.44 1.94
N ILE A 182 28.04 10.97 2.16
CA ILE A 182 29.25 11.64 1.67
C ILE A 182 29.75 10.91 0.42
N ALA A 183 30.26 11.65 -0.56
CA ALA A 183 30.79 11.08 -1.80
C ALA A 183 32.25 10.62 -1.67
N THR A 184 33.00 11.19 -0.72
CA THR A 184 34.42 10.90 -0.49
C THR A 184 34.78 11.14 0.98
N TYR A 185 35.94 10.68 1.40
CA TYR A 185 36.50 10.86 2.75
C TYR A 185 38.02 11.06 2.68
N SER A 186 38.60 11.68 3.71
CA SER A 186 40.05 11.85 3.81
C SER A 186 40.74 10.50 4.03
N ILE A 187 41.93 10.31 3.46
CA ILE A 187 42.71 9.09 3.64
C ILE A 187 43.11 8.86 5.10
N ASP A 188 43.26 9.94 5.87
CA ASP A 188 43.63 9.92 7.29
C ASP A 188 42.45 9.56 8.22
N ALA A 189 41.23 9.44 7.69
CA ALA A 189 40.03 9.12 8.47
C ALA A 189 39.98 7.66 8.97
N GLY A 190 40.89 6.79 8.50
CA GLY A 190 40.93 5.38 8.91
C GLY A 190 39.81 4.50 8.33
N TRP A 191 38.95 5.04 7.45
CA TRP A 191 37.80 4.33 6.89
C TRP A 191 38.10 3.50 5.64
N SER A 192 39.30 3.65 5.06
CA SER A 192 39.67 3.11 3.74
C SER A 192 39.50 1.59 3.66
N THR A 193 40.04 0.85 4.63
CA THR A 193 40.03 -0.63 4.61
C THR A 193 38.62 -1.19 4.68
N LEU A 194 37.79 -0.70 5.61
CA LEU A 194 36.42 -1.18 5.78
C LEU A 194 35.54 -0.82 4.58
N ASN A 195 35.73 0.36 3.97
CA ASN A 195 35.05 0.74 2.72
C ASN A 195 35.49 -0.13 1.53
N LEU A 196 36.77 -0.49 1.44
CA LEU A 196 37.27 -1.39 0.41
C LEU A 196 36.65 -2.79 0.54
N ILE A 197 36.63 -3.35 1.76
CA ILE A 197 35.98 -4.64 2.03
C ILE A 197 34.49 -4.57 1.66
N ALA A 198 33.81 -3.50 2.07
CA ALA A 198 32.40 -3.28 1.74
C ALA A 198 32.18 -3.25 0.23
N SER A 199 33.04 -2.55 -0.52
CA SER A 199 32.96 -2.43 -1.97
C SER A 199 33.18 -3.77 -2.67
N VAL A 200 34.18 -4.55 -2.24
CA VAL A 200 34.41 -5.92 -2.74
C VAL A 200 33.19 -6.80 -2.46
N GLY A 201 32.63 -6.74 -1.25
CA GLY A 201 31.39 -7.42 -0.89
C GLY A 201 30.22 -7.04 -1.79
N GLY A 202 30.09 -5.75 -2.11
CA GLY A 202 29.06 -5.23 -3.02
C GLY A 202 29.18 -5.77 -4.44
N VAL A 203 30.40 -5.84 -4.99
CA VAL A 203 30.64 -6.45 -6.30
C VAL A 203 30.29 -7.94 -6.28
N ILE A 204 30.71 -8.68 -5.24
CA ILE A 204 30.37 -10.10 -5.07
C ILE A 204 28.85 -10.30 -5.01
N PHE A 205 28.15 -9.49 -4.20
CA PHE A 205 26.71 -9.57 -4.05
C PHE A 205 25.95 -9.24 -5.35
N ALA A 206 26.42 -8.23 -6.10
CA ALA A 206 25.85 -7.87 -7.39
C ALA A 206 26.04 -8.99 -8.43
N VAL A 207 27.25 -9.55 -8.52
CA VAL A 207 27.56 -10.65 -9.46
C VAL A 207 26.74 -11.90 -9.13
N ALA A 208 26.49 -12.17 -7.85
CA ALA A 208 25.65 -13.29 -7.42
C ALA A 208 24.25 -13.27 -8.06
N GLN A 209 23.69 -12.08 -8.34
CA GLN A 209 22.35 -11.96 -8.92
C GLN A 209 22.28 -12.50 -10.36
N PHE A 210 23.39 -12.58 -11.09
CA PHE A 210 23.39 -13.25 -12.40
C PHE A 210 23.11 -14.76 -12.29
N LEU A 211 23.39 -15.39 -11.15
CA LEU A 211 23.02 -16.79 -10.89
C LEU A 211 21.52 -16.98 -10.68
N LEU A 212 20.82 -15.95 -10.17
CA LEU A 212 19.36 -15.91 -10.17
C LEU A 212 18.85 -15.88 -11.61
N ILE A 213 19.35 -14.94 -12.42
CA ILE A 213 18.93 -14.78 -13.82
C ILE A 213 19.15 -16.07 -14.60
N ALA A 214 20.32 -16.71 -14.45
CA ALA A 214 20.61 -18.00 -15.07
C ALA A 214 19.58 -19.07 -14.65
N ASN A 215 19.23 -19.15 -13.36
CA ASN A 215 18.21 -20.08 -12.89
C ASN A 215 16.80 -19.76 -13.36
N LEU A 216 16.44 -18.48 -13.49
CA LEU A 216 15.16 -18.06 -14.06
C LEU A 216 15.06 -18.50 -15.51
N VAL A 217 16.12 -18.30 -16.30
CA VAL A 217 16.18 -18.79 -17.69
C VAL A 217 16.07 -20.31 -17.76
N ILE A 218 16.74 -21.04 -16.85
CA ILE A 218 16.62 -22.50 -16.77
C ILE A 218 15.20 -22.92 -16.38
N GLY A 219 14.53 -22.21 -15.46
CA GLY A 219 13.14 -22.50 -15.09
C GLY A 219 12.17 -22.23 -16.24
N VAL A 220 12.33 -21.13 -16.97
CA VAL A 220 11.43 -20.79 -18.08
C VAL A 220 11.67 -21.68 -19.30
N ARG A 221 12.92 -21.99 -19.63
CA ARG A 221 13.30 -22.85 -20.77
C ARG A 221 13.55 -24.31 -20.37
N GLY A 222 13.10 -24.68 -19.18
CA GLY A 222 13.45 -25.95 -18.56
C GLY A 222 12.99 -27.14 -19.38
N ARG A 223 13.75 -28.23 -19.32
CA ARG A 223 13.34 -29.53 -19.89
C ARG A 223 12.78 -30.48 -18.83
N ILE A 224 13.04 -30.19 -17.55
CA ILE A 224 12.59 -31.01 -16.43
C ILE A 224 11.28 -30.46 -15.94
N VAL A 225 10.19 -31.15 -16.29
CA VAL A 225 8.84 -30.80 -15.86
C VAL A 225 8.74 -30.93 -14.35
N SER A 226 8.21 -29.89 -13.70
CA SER A 226 7.94 -29.92 -12.27
C SER A 226 6.73 -30.81 -11.97
N PRO A 227 6.79 -31.68 -10.95
CA PRO A 227 5.56 -32.28 -10.43
C PRO A 227 4.63 -31.18 -9.89
N PRO A 228 3.31 -31.43 -9.76
CA PRO A 228 2.35 -30.46 -9.24
C PRO A 228 2.69 -29.92 -7.84
N ASN A 229 3.35 -30.73 -7.01
CA ASN A 229 3.80 -30.37 -5.66
C ASN A 229 5.24 -30.84 -5.40
N PRO A 230 6.27 -30.10 -5.88
CA PRO A 230 7.67 -30.48 -5.72
C PRO A 230 8.14 -30.43 -4.26
N TRP A 231 7.47 -29.62 -3.44
CA TRP A 231 7.86 -29.37 -2.05
C TRP A 231 7.16 -30.27 -1.04
N ARG A 232 6.13 -31.03 -1.44
CA ARG A 232 5.21 -31.74 -0.53
C ARG A 232 4.56 -30.78 0.48
N SER A 233 4.24 -29.57 0.02
CA SER A 233 3.55 -28.57 0.83
C SER A 233 2.10 -28.98 1.08
N LEU A 234 1.60 -28.71 2.28
CA LEU A 234 0.18 -28.86 2.65
C LEU A 234 -0.68 -27.67 2.20
N ALA A 235 -0.03 -26.61 1.71
CA ALA A 235 -0.73 -25.37 1.39
C ALA A 235 -1.48 -25.49 0.04
N PRO A 236 -2.69 -24.89 -0.09
CA PRO A 236 -3.59 -25.13 -1.22
C PRO A 236 -3.01 -24.79 -2.60
N GLU A 237 -2.04 -23.88 -2.67
CA GLU A 237 -1.43 -23.46 -3.93
C GLU A 237 -0.68 -24.61 -4.65
N TRP A 238 -0.36 -25.68 -3.92
CA TRP A 238 0.27 -26.89 -4.44
C TRP A 238 -0.72 -28.07 -4.62
N GLY A 239 -2.02 -27.85 -4.39
CA GLY A 239 -3.09 -28.84 -4.54
C GLY A 239 -3.60 -29.06 -5.97
N GLY A 240 -2.91 -28.58 -7.00
CA GLY A 240 -3.32 -28.68 -8.41
C GLY A 240 -2.17 -28.44 -9.40
N MET A 241 -2.43 -28.58 -10.71
CA MET A 241 -1.41 -28.45 -11.76
C MET A 241 -0.70 -27.06 -11.72
N PRO A 242 0.56 -26.95 -12.18
CA PRO A 242 1.26 -25.68 -12.40
C PRO A 242 0.44 -24.67 -13.23
N SER A 243 0.63 -23.36 -13.00
CA SER A 243 -0.30 -22.34 -13.53
C SER A 243 -0.32 -22.24 -15.05
N ILE A 244 0.82 -22.45 -15.74
CA ILE A 244 0.86 -22.48 -17.21
C ILE A 244 0.13 -23.71 -17.74
N GLN A 245 0.33 -24.88 -17.11
CA GLN A 245 -0.39 -26.10 -17.49
C GLN A 245 -1.89 -25.99 -17.22
N ALA A 246 -2.31 -25.24 -16.20
CA ALA A 246 -3.73 -24.97 -15.92
C ALA A 246 -4.39 -24.02 -16.93
N LEU A 247 -3.60 -23.14 -17.58
CA LEU A 247 -4.08 -22.28 -18.67
C LEU A 247 -4.23 -23.05 -20.00
N ASP A 248 -3.38 -24.06 -20.21
CA ASP A 248 -3.35 -24.88 -21.44
C ASP A 248 -4.10 -26.22 -21.32
N ALA A 249 -4.61 -26.58 -20.14
CA ALA A 249 -5.28 -27.86 -19.90
C ALA A 249 -6.68 -27.90 -20.56
N PRO A 250 -6.97 -28.88 -21.44
CA PRO A 250 -8.32 -29.11 -21.92
C PRO A 250 -9.19 -29.61 -20.76
N GLY A 251 -10.27 -28.89 -20.45
CA GLY A 251 -11.26 -29.33 -19.47
C GLY A 251 -10.93 -29.01 -18.01
N MET A 252 -10.76 -27.72 -17.66
CA MET A 252 -11.14 -27.31 -16.30
C MET A 252 -12.54 -27.85 -16.00
N PRO A 253 -12.80 -28.43 -14.82
CA PRO A 253 -14.14 -28.87 -14.49
C PRO A 253 -15.04 -27.65 -14.41
N THR A 254 -15.88 -27.48 -15.42
CA THR A 254 -17.12 -26.74 -15.33
C THR A 254 -17.96 -27.49 -14.30
N ASN A 255 -17.94 -27.04 -13.05
CA ASN A 255 -18.97 -27.44 -12.12
C ASN A 255 -20.29 -26.89 -12.66
N GLY A 256 -21.01 -27.71 -13.41
CA GLY A 256 -22.28 -27.37 -14.04
C GLY A 256 -22.45 -28.08 -15.36
N ASN A 257 -23.39 -29.02 -15.40
CA ASN A 257 -23.92 -29.59 -16.64
C ASN A 257 -24.46 -28.47 -17.54
N GLY A 258 -23.92 -28.34 -18.75
CA GLY A 258 -24.59 -27.65 -19.86
C GLY A 258 -23.69 -26.67 -20.62
N SER A 259 -23.59 -26.95 -21.93
CA SER A 259 -23.09 -26.09 -23.01
C SER A 259 -21.66 -25.57 -22.95
N SER A 260 -20.97 -25.73 -24.09
CA SER A 260 -19.75 -25.03 -24.45
C SER A 260 -19.95 -23.51 -24.42
N GLU A 261 -19.72 -22.88 -23.28
CA GLU A 261 -19.64 -21.43 -23.21
C GLU A 261 -18.18 -20.99 -23.41
N HIS A 262 -18.05 -20.06 -24.34
CA HIS A 262 -16.80 -19.46 -24.79
C HIS A 262 -15.89 -19.06 -23.62
N HIS A 263 -14.58 -19.25 -23.79
CA HIS A 263 -13.58 -18.59 -22.95
C HIS A 263 -13.80 -17.07 -23.02
N GLU A 264 -14.55 -16.49 -22.09
CA GLU A 264 -14.68 -15.04 -22.01
C GLU A 264 -13.35 -14.46 -21.55
N GLN A 265 -12.65 -13.78 -22.47
CA GLN A 265 -11.48 -13.00 -22.13
C GLN A 265 -11.88 -11.84 -21.21
N HIS A 266 -11.66 -11.99 -19.91
CA HIS A 266 -11.84 -10.93 -18.90
C HIS A 266 -10.77 -9.82 -18.96
N LEU A 267 -10.07 -9.67 -20.08
CA LEU A 267 -8.94 -8.75 -20.22
C LEU A 267 -9.45 -7.35 -20.60
N SER A 268 -9.36 -6.42 -19.65
CA SER A 268 -9.58 -5.00 -19.91
C SER A 268 -8.25 -4.28 -20.11
N SER A 269 -8.11 -3.52 -21.20
CA SER A 269 -6.96 -2.64 -21.43
C SER A 269 -7.04 -1.33 -20.65
N ARG A 270 -8.19 -1.03 -20.02
CA ARG A 270 -8.45 0.23 -19.32
C ARG A 270 -7.50 0.48 -18.15
N PRO A 271 -7.18 -0.50 -17.28
CA PRO A 271 -6.22 -0.27 -16.20
C PRO A 271 -4.84 0.12 -16.72
N ILE A 272 -4.35 -0.51 -17.79
CA ILE A 272 -3.05 -0.18 -18.40
C ILE A 272 -3.05 1.24 -18.95
N ALA A 273 -4.09 1.61 -19.71
CA ALA A 273 -4.22 2.96 -20.25
C ALA A 273 -4.32 4.00 -19.14
N LEU A 274 -5.06 3.72 -18.06
CA LEU A 274 -5.15 4.58 -16.89
C LEU A 274 -3.78 4.77 -16.23
N THR A 275 -3.00 3.70 -16.03
CA THR A 275 -1.64 3.77 -15.48
C THR A 275 -0.72 4.62 -16.37
N ILE A 276 -0.80 4.46 -17.70
CA ILE A 276 -0.03 5.30 -18.64
C ILE A 276 -0.43 6.77 -18.50
N GLY A 277 -1.74 7.07 -18.45
CA GLY A 277 -2.23 8.43 -18.28
C GLY A 277 -1.77 9.07 -16.96
N VAL A 278 -1.85 8.34 -15.84
CA VAL A 278 -1.35 8.79 -14.53
C VAL A 278 0.16 9.01 -14.58
N THR A 279 0.92 8.09 -15.18
CA THR A 279 2.37 8.21 -15.32
C THR A 279 2.75 9.46 -16.12
N LEU A 280 2.07 9.70 -17.25
CA LEU A 280 2.29 10.91 -18.06
C LEU A 280 1.94 12.17 -17.27
N ALA A 281 0.81 12.19 -16.55
CA ALA A 281 0.45 13.35 -15.74
C ALA A 281 1.51 13.65 -14.67
N MET A 282 1.96 12.62 -13.94
CA MET A 282 3.01 12.76 -12.91
C MET A 282 4.37 13.16 -13.49
N LEU A 283 4.75 12.57 -14.63
CA LEU A 283 5.95 12.97 -15.37
C LEU A 283 5.85 14.44 -15.80
N GLY A 284 4.70 14.86 -16.31
CA GLY A 284 4.47 16.25 -16.71
C GLY A 284 4.68 17.24 -15.57
N PHE A 285 4.25 16.92 -14.34
CA PHE A 285 4.56 17.75 -13.17
C PHE A 285 6.07 17.88 -12.90
N SER A 286 6.83 16.78 -13.04
CA SER A 286 8.30 16.83 -12.89
C SER A 286 9.02 17.61 -13.99
N LEU A 287 8.36 17.84 -15.14
CA LEU A 287 8.91 18.55 -16.29
C LEU A 287 8.47 20.01 -16.36
N LEU A 288 7.76 20.53 -15.34
CA LEU A 288 7.30 21.93 -15.31
C LEU A 288 8.48 22.92 -15.36
N GLU A 289 9.56 22.64 -14.62
CA GLU A 289 10.79 23.47 -14.61
C GLU A 289 11.48 23.52 -15.97
N LEU A 290 11.27 22.49 -16.81
CA LEU A 290 11.83 22.42 -18.16
C LEU A 290 10.91 23.07 -19.22
N GLY A 291 9.81 23.70 -18.82
CA GLY A 291 8.87 24.40 -19.71
C GLY A 291 8.00 23.50 -20.59
N VAL A 292 8.21 22.18 -20.57
CA VAL A 292 7.47 21.18 -21.38
C VAL A 292 6.44 20.39 -20.57
N GLY A 293 6.30 20.67 -19.27
CA GLY A 293 5.39 19.94 -18.38
C GLY A 293 3.91 20.05 -18.76
N TRP A 294 3.42 21.25 -19.09
CA TRP A 294 1.98 21.48 -19.33
C TRP A 294 1.38 20.62 -20.46
N PRO A 295 1.99 20.52 -21.66
CA PRO A 295 1.51 19.60 -22.69
C PRO A 295 1.46 18.14 -22.22
N VAL A 296 2.47 17.68 -21.48
CA VAL A 296 2.56 16.29 -21.00
C VAL A 296 1.47 16.01 -19.95
N ILE A 297 1.23 16.96 -19.03
CA ILE A 297 0.12 16.88 -18.06
C ILE A 297 -1.20 16.77 -18.81
N PHE A 298 -1.44 17.63 -19.79
CA PHE A 298 -2.68 17.63 -20.56
C PHE A 298 -2.92 16.29 -21.26
N VAL A 299 -1.91 15.75 -21.95
CA VAL A 299 -2.00 14.42 -22.57
C VAL A 299 -2.31 13.34 -21.53
N GLY A 300 -1.61 13.36 -20.38
CA GLY A 300 -1.88 12.44 -19.28
C GLY A 300 -3.33 12.50 -18.79
N LEU A 301 -3.86 13.70 -18.55
CA LEU A 301 -5.24 13.93 -18.13
C LEU A 301 -6.27 13.46 -19.19
N VAL A 302 -5.99 13.69 -20.47
CA VAL A 302 -6.85 13.20 -21.57
C VAL A 302 -6.87 11.67 -21.59
N VAL A 303 -5.72 11.01 -21.42
CA VAL A 303 -5.64 9.54 -21.37
C VAL A 303 -6.37 8.99 -20.14
N ILE A 304 -6.25 9.65 -18.98
CA ILE A 304 -6.99 9.29 -17.77
C ILE A 304 -8.50 9.39 -18.03
N ALA A 305 -8.97 10.54 -18.54
CA ALA A 305 -10.38 10.77 -18.81
C ALA A 305 -10.93 9.77 -19.83
N TRP A 306 -10.20 9.51 -20.92
CA TRP A 306 -10.55 8.51 -21.92
C TRP A 306 -10.61 7.08 -21.34
N SER A 307 -9.66 6.74 -20.46
CA SER A 307 -9.61 5.41 -19.83
C SER A 307 -10.75 5.20 -18.85
N LEU A 308 -11.05 6.18 -18.00
CA LEU A 308 -12.16 6.12 -17.04
C LEU A 308 -13.51 6.12 -17.76
N TYR A 309 -13.70 6.99 -18.76
CA TYR A 309 -14.90 6.99 -19.59
C TYR A 309 -15.07 5.65 -20.30
N GLY A 310 -14.00 5.14 -20.90
CA GLY A 310 -13.98 3.85 -21.57
C GLY A 310 -14.32 2.69 -20.65
N TRP A 311 -13.83 2.71 -19.42
CA TRP A 311 -14.15 1.69 -18.41
C TRP A 311 -15.62 1.76 -17.98
N ALA A 312 -16.11 2.96 -17.66
CA ALA A 312 -17.53 3.19 -17.37
C ALA A 312 -18.43 2.75 -18.54
N ARG A 313 -17.98 3.00 -19.78
CA ARG A 313 -18.63 2.54 -21.01
C ARG A 313 -18.64 1.01 -21.07
N ASP A 314 -17.51 0.34 -20.89
CA ASP A 314 -17.44 -1.11 -21.02
C ASP A 314 -18.33 -1.82 -19.97
N ASP A 315 -18.41 -1.28 -18.76
CA ASP A 315 -19.33 -1.75 -17.71
C ASP A 315 -20.81 -1.50 -18.05
N LEU A 316 -21.17 -0.30 -18.55
CA LEU A 316 -22.56 0.03 -18.93
C LEU A 316 -23.12 -0.88 -20.04
N TRP A 317 -22.25 -1.45 -20.87
CA TRP A 317 -22.61 -2.39 -21.94
C TRP A 317 -22.38 -3.86 -21.55
N SER A 318 -22.15 -4.14 -20.26
CA SER A 318 -21.97 -5.49 -19.70
C SER A 318 -20.91 -6.31 -20.45
N ARG A 319 -19.83 -5.69 -20.91
CA ARG A 319 -18.77 -6.37 -21.69
C ARG A 319 -17.95 -7.37 -20.89
N PHE A 320 -18.02 -7.30 -19.55
CA PHE A 320 -17.27 -8.17 -18.66
C PHE A 320 -18.16 -8.61 -17.50
N HIS A 321 -18.23 -9.92 -17.26
CA HIS A 321 -18.77 -10.47 -16.03
C HIS A 321 -17.63 -11.19 -15.28
N VAL A 322 -17.45 -10.87 -13.99
CA VAL A 322 -16.51 -11.60 -13.13
C VAL A 322 -17.37 -12.56 -12.30
N PRO A 323 -17.30 -13.88 -12.54
CA PRO A 323 -18.07 -14.83 -11.74
C PRO A 323 -17.59 -14.77 -10.28
N GLU A 324 -18.52 -14.88 -9.34
CA GLU A 324 -18.17 -15.10 -7.94
C GLU A 324 -17.53 -16.49 -7.81
N GLU A 325 -16.31 -16.55 -7.28
CA GLU A 325 -15.60 -17.81 -7.11
C GLU A 325 -16.26 -18.65 -6.00
N GLU A 326 -17.07 -19.65 -6.39
CA GLU A 326 -17.65 -20.62 -5.45
C GLU A 326 -16.57 -21.54 -4.87
N GLY A 327 -16.60 -21.80 -3.55
CA GLY A 327 -15.84 -22.88 -2.92
C GLY A 327 -14.40 -22.57 -2.45
N ARG A 328 -13.97 -21.30 -2.42
CA ARG A 328 -12.68 -20.91 -1.80
C ARG A 328 -12.85 -20.43 -0.36
N GLU A 329 -11.79 -20.54 0.44
CA GLU A 329 -11.78 -20.11 1.85
C GLU A 329 -12.08 -18.60 1.94
N LEU A 330 -13.31 -18.25 2.32
CA LEU A 330 -13.77 -16.86 2.46
C LEU A 330 -13.63 -16.35 3.91
N TRP A 331 -12.87 -17.02 4.79
CA TRP A 331 -12.80 -16.65 6.20
C TRP A 331 -11.99 -15.35 6.42
N PRO A 332 -12.40 -14.41 7.31
CA PRO A 332 -13.63 -14.39 8.12
C PRO A 332 -14.84 -13.77 7.43
N PHE A 333 -14.72 -13.42 6.15
CA PHE A 333 -15.66 -12.62 5.35
C PHE A 333 -16.56 -13.44 4.43
N SER A 334 -16.98 -14.64 4.83
CA SER A 334 -17.84 -15.52 4.00
C SER A 334 -19.21 -14.93 3.66
N LYS A 335 -19.56 -13.82 4.31
CA LYS A 335 -20.79 -13.07 4.11
C LYS A 335 -20.56 -11.66 3.52
N ILE A 336 -19.31 -11.26 3.25
CA ILE A 336 -18.99 -9.93 2.71
C ILE A 336 -18.51 -10.09 1.27
N PRO A 337 -19.20 -9.50 0.29
CA PRO A 337 -18.75 -9.51 -1.10
C PRO A 337 -17.34 -8.93 -1.25
N LYS A 338 -16.54 -9.45 -2.19
CA LYS A 338 -15.15 -9.01 -2.44
C LYS A 338 -15.07 -7.49 -2.68
N ILE A 339 -16.02 -6.93 -3.44
CA ILE A 339 -16.08 -5.51 -3.77
C ILE A 339 -16.37 -4.68 -2.51
N LYS A 340 -17.25 -5.15 -1.62
CA LYS A 340 -17.53 -4.50 -0.34
C LYS A 340 -16.31 -4.46 0.57
N LEU A 341 -15.56 -5.56 0.66
CA LEU A 341 -14.29 -5.59 1.40
C LEU A 341 -13.24 -4.65 0.79
N GLY A 342 -13.16 -4.60 -0.55
CA GLY A 342 -12.33 -3.63 -1.27
C GLY A 342 -12.69 -2.19 -0.93
N MET A 343 -13.99 -1.86 -0.87
CA MET A 343 -14.48 -0.54 -0.49
C MET A 343 -14.10 -0.18 0.95
N TRP A 344 -14.26 -1.09 1.91
CA TRP A 344 -13.83 -0.86 3.29
C TRP A 344 -12.32 -0.65 3.41
N THR A 345 -11.53 -1.41 2.65
CA THR A 345 -10.07 -1.26 2.62
C THR A 345 -9.67 0.10 2.04
N PHE A 346 -10.34 0.51 0.96
CA PHE A 346 -10.16 1.84 0.37
C PHE A 346 -10.49 2.95 1.38
N LEU A 347 -11.65 2.89 2.05
CA LEU A 347 -12.05 3.88 3.06
C LEU A 347 -11.12 3.91 4.27
N ALA A 348 -10.57 2.77 4.69
CA ALA A 348 -9.56 2.75 5.74
C ALA A 348 -8.29 3.51 5.32
N GLY A 349 -7.90 3.42 4.04
CA GLY A 349 -6.84 4.25 3.46
C GLY A 349 -7.16 5.74 3.50
N GLU A 350 -8.40 6.11 3.15
CA GLU A 350 -8.87 7.49 3.24
C GLU A 350 -8.88 8.04 4.66
N VAL A 351 -9.28 7.23 5.65
CA VAL A 351 -9.18 7.60 7.07
C VAL A 351 -7.74 7.93 7.45
N ILE A 352 -6.76 7.12 7.01
CA ILE A 352 -5.35 7.36 7.30
C ILE A 352 -4.87 8.67 6.65
N LEU A 353 -5.23 8.90 5.38
CA LEU A 353 -4.90 10.13 4.65
C LEU A 353 -5.42 11.37 5.38
N PHE A 354 -6.73 11.44 5.65
CA PHE A 354 -7.34 12.60 6.30
C PHE A 354 -6.91 12.73 7.76
N SER A 355 -6.69 11.63 8.49
CA SER A 355 -6.15 11.70 9.85
C SER A 355 -4.76 12.34 9.88
N GLY A 356 -3.91 12.04 8.89
CA GLY A 356 -2.59 12.69 8.76
C GLY A 356 -2.70 14.18 8.52
N VAL A 357 -3.54 14.61 7.56
CA VAL A 357 -3.72 16.03 7.23
C VAL A 357 -4.40 16.79 8.38
N LEU A 358 -5.49 16.28 8.94
CA LEU A 358 -6.21 16.90 10.05
C LEU A 358 -5.37 16.92 11.33
N GLY A 359 -4.65 15.84 11.62
CA GLY A 359 -3.72 15.77 12.75
C GLY A 359 -2.59 16.79 12.63
N SER A 360 -2.05 16.98 11.41
CA SER A 360 -1.04 18.02 11.17
C SER A 360 -1.59 19.43 11.39
N TYR A 361 -2.83 19.71 10.97
CA TYR A 361 -3.50 20.98 11.25
C TYR A 361 -3.64 21.22 12.75
N LEU A 362 -4.18 20.24 13.48
CA LEU A 362 -4.38 20.34 14.93
C LEU A 362 -3.07 20.58 15.68
N PHE A 363 -2.01 19.86 15.29
CA PHE A 363 -0.68 20.06 15.84
C PHE A 363 -0.18 21.49 15.62
N ILE A 364 -0.20 21.97 14.37
CA ILE A 364 0.22 23.34 14.02
C ILE A 364 -0.63 24.39 14.77
N ARG A 365 -1.95 24.20 14.82
CA ARG A 365 -2.89 25.13 15.45
C ARG A 365 -2.72 25.22 16.97
N ALA A 366 -2.33 24.12 17.62
CA ALA A 366 -2.09 24.06 19.06
C ALA A 366 -0.76 24.74 19.45
N ASP A 367 0.26 24.64 18.60
CA ASP A 367 1.61 25.13 18.90
C ASP A 367 1.88 26.58 18.44
N ILE A 368 1.00 27.16 17.62
CA ILE A 368 1.17 28.53 17.10
C ILE A 368 0.19 29.50 17.77
N PRO A 369 0.68 30.43 18.62
CA PRO A 369 -0.19 31.36 19.35
C PRO A 369 -0.91 32.39 18.47
N ARG A 370 -0.32 32.74 17.32
CA ARG A 370 -0.88 33.71 16.38
C ARG A 370 -1.65 32.98 15.28
N TRP A 371 -2.96 32.88 15.45
CA TRP A 371 -3.88 32.36 14.45
C TRP A 371 -5.00 33.37 14.18
N PRO A 372 -5.52 33.48 12.94
CA PRO A 372 -6.66 34.34 12.64
C PRO A 372 -7.89 33.98 13.48
N SER A 373 -8.60 34.97 14.00
CA SER A 373 -9.82 34.72 14.78
C SER A 373 -10.94 34.15 13.89
N PRO A 374 -11.80 33.27 14.42
CA PRO A 374 -12.95 32.76 13.69
C PRO A 374 -13.80 33.88 13.07
N GLY A 375 -14.26 33.69 11.82
CA GLY A 375 -15.04 34.68 11.09
C GLY A 375 -14.25 35.81 10.42
N THR A 376 -12.94 35.94 10.66
CA THR A 376 -12.12 37.01 10.05
C THR A 376 -11.73 36.73 8.61
N ILE A 377 -11.31 35.49 8.30
CA ILE A 377 -10.94 35.05 6.96
C ILE A 377 -12.11 34.34 6.29
N HIS A 378 -12.72 33.39 7.00
CA HIS A 378 -13.77 32.53 6.47
C HIS A 378 -15.14 32.92 7.01
N SER A 379 -16.12 33.05 6.13
CA SER A 379 -17.49 33.39 6.51
C SER A 379 -18.19 32.19 7.17
N ILE A 380 -18.47 32.29 8.47
CA ILE A 380 -19.14 31.23 9.23
C ILE A 380 -20.52 30.89 8.63
N PRO A 381 -21.39 31.86 8.26
CA PRO A 381 -22.67 31.55 7.63
C PRO A 381 -22.52 30.77 6.32
N ILE A 382 -21.56 31.14 5.47
CA ILE A 382 -21.31 30.43 4.21
C ILE A 382 -20.83 29.00 4.48
N GLY A 383 -19.90 28.84 5.43
CA GLY A 383 -19.44 27.52 5.88
C GLY A 383 -20.59 26.66 6.40
N LEU A 384 -21.47 27.23 7.23
CA LEU A 384 -22.63 26.54 7.80
C LEU A 384 -23.65 26.14 6.71
N THR A 385 -23.98 27.04 5.78
CA THR A 385 -24.84 26.71 4.63
C THR A 385 -24.25 25.55 3.84
N ASN A 386 -22.93 25.56 3.61
CA ASN A 386 -22.29 24.50 2.86
C ASN A 386 -22.33 23.15 3.60
N THR A 387 -22.16 23.18 4.92
CA THR A 387 -22.35 22.00 5.78
C THR A 387 -23.77 21.46 5.68
N MET A 388 -24.79 22.32 5.73
CA MET A 388 -26.18 21.88 5.60
C MET A 388 -26.46 21.26 4.22
N VAL A 389 -25.91 21.83 3.15
CA VAL A 389 -26.01 21.26 1.79
C VAL A 389 -25.41 19.85 1.74
N LEU A 390 -24.21 19.66 2.28
CA LEU A 390 -23.52 18.37 2.23
C LEU A 390 -24.20 17.31 3.09
N LEU A 391 -24.58 17.65 4.33
CA LEU A 391 -25.33 16.74 5.23
C LEU A 391 -26.68 16.33 4.61
N THR A 392 -27.36 17.27 3.94
CA THR A 392 -28.62 16.97 3.23
C THR A 392 -28.38 16.03 2.04
N SER A 393 -27.25 16.17 1.33
CA SER A 393 -26.89 15.26 0.23
C SER A 393 -26.64 13.82 0.72
N SER A 394 -26.09 13.70 1.94
CA SER A 394 -25.91 12.43 2.64
C SER A 394 -27.27 11.75 2.88
N LEU A 395 -28.24 12.50 3.40
CA LEU A 395 -29.60 11.99 3.58
C LEU A 395 -30.23 11.53 2.26
N SER A 396 -30.06 12.28 1.16
CA SER A 396 -30.61 11.86 -0.14
C SER A 396 -30.01 10.55 -0.64
N VAL A 397 -28.73 10.26 -0.37
CA VAL A 397 -28.12 8.95 -0.70
C VAL A 397 -28.77 7.81 0.08
N VAL A 398 -29.03 8.00 1.39
CA VAL A 398 -29.75 6.98 2.19
C VAL A 398 -31.13 6.70 1.59
N LEU A 399 -31.85 7.75 1.20
CA LEU A 399 -33.17 7.65 0.58
C LEU A 399 -33.10 6.98 -0.81
N ALA A 400 -32.01 7.19 -1.56
CA ALA A 400 -31.74 6.51 -2.82
C ALA A 400 -31.57 4.99 -2.62
N ILE A 401 -30.79 4.57 -1.62
CA ILE A 401 -30.57 3.15 -1.27
C ILE A 401 -31.88 2.50 -0.83
N GLN A 402 -32.66 3.17 0.02
CA GLN A 402 -33.98 2.68 0.43
C GLN A 402 -34.93 2.54 -0.76
N ALA A 403 -34.92 3.50 -1.69
CA ALA A 403 -35.76 3.46 -2.87
C ALA A 403 -35.46 2.24 -3.76
N ILE A 404 -34.19 1.93 -4.02
CA ILE A 404 -33.83 0.76 -4.85
C ILE A 404 -34.07 -0.58 -4.13
N ARG A 405 -33.88 -0.64 -2.80
CA ARG A 405 -34.25 -1.82 -2.00
C ARG A 405 -35.77 -2.06 -1.98
N ALA A 406 -36.56 -1.00 -2.14
CA ALA A 406 -38.01 -1.09 -2.37
C ALA A 406 -38.40 -1.34 -3.84
N GLY A 407 -37.43 -1.53 -4.75
CA GLY A 407 -37.66 -1.75 -6.18
C GLY A 407 -38.08 -0.51 -6.97
N ASN A 408 -37.97 0.69 -6.39
CA ASN A 408 -38.46 1.93 -7.01
C ASN A 408 -37.34 2.70 -7.73
N GLN A 409 -37.12 2.37 -9.01
CA GLN A 409 -36.10 3.02 -9.84
C GLN A 409 -36.34 4.52 -10.06
N LYS A 410 -37.59 4.98 -10.15
CA LYS A 410 -37.90 6.41 -10.32
C LYS A 410 -37.44 7.22 -9.10
N ARG A 411 -37.70 6.71 -7.89
CA ARG A 411 -37.23 7.33 -6.66
C ARG A 411 -35.72 7.23 -6.50
N LEU A 412 -35.11 6.12 -6.91
CA LEU A 412 -33.64 6.01 -6.97
C LEU A 412 -33.05 7.14 -7.83
N LEU A 413 -33.53 7.28 -9.07
CA LEU A 413 -33.05 8.30 -10.00
C LEU A 413 -33.21 9.72 -9.45
N MET A 414 -34.38 10.02 -8.86
CA MET A 414 -34.66 11.30 -8.22
C MET A 414 -33.64 11.60 -7.12
N TRP A 415 -33.44 10.68 -6.17
CA TRP A 415 -32.54 10.92 -5.04
C TRP A 415 -31.05 10.95 -5.41
N LEU A 416 -30.62 10.16 -6.40
CA LEU A 416 -29.26 10.27 -6.96
C LEU A 416 -29.06 11.64 -7.63
N THR A 417 -30.05 12.13 -8.37
CA THR A 417 -30.01 13.45 -9.01
C THR A 417 -30.00 14.57 -7.97
N THR A 418 -30.81 14.46 -6.91
CA THR A 418 -30.79 15.40 -5.78
C THR A 418 -29.41 15.45 -5.14
N THR A 419 -28.80 14.30 -4.88
CA THR A 419 -27.44 14.21 -4.33
C THR A 419 -26.43 14.91 -5.25
N PHE A 420 -26.55 14.72 -6.57
CA PHE A 420 -25.65 15.33 -7.55
C PHE A 420 -25.76 16.85 -7.54
N LEU A 421 -26.98 17.37 -7.54
CA LEU A 421 -27.23 18.82 -7.49
C LEU A 421 -26.71 19.44 -6.19
N LEU A 422 -26.90 18.78 -5.05
CA LEU A 422 -26.39 19.26 -3.77
C LEU A 422 -24.86 19.22 -3.71
N GLY A 423 -24.22 18.15 -4.21
CA GLY A 423 -22.76 18.08 -4.28
C GLY A 423 -22.16 19.11 -5.24
N ALA A 424 -22.81 19.36 -6.38
CA ALA A 424 -22.41 20.41 -7.31
C ALA A 424 -22.58 21.81 -6.71
N LEU A 425 -23.67 22.05 -5.98
CA LEU A 425 -23.89 23.27 -5.21
C LEU A 425 -22.79 23.46 -4.15
N PHE A 426 -22.41 22.40 -3.45
CA PHE A 426 -21.33 22.44 -2.46
C PHE A 426 -20.01 22.92 -3.07
N LEU A 427 -19.62 22.35 -4.21
CA LEU A 427 -18.41 22.76 -4.93
C LEU A 427 -18.54 24.18 -5.50
N GLY A 428 -19.72 24.58 -5.97
CA GLY A 428 -19.98 25.94 -6.43
C GLY A 428 -19.80 26.98 -5.34
N ILE A 429 -20.31 26.71 -4.13
CA ILE A 429 -20.10 27.56 -2.94
C ILE A 429 -18.62 27.60 -2.56
N LYS A 430 -17.89 26.47 -2.65
CA LYS A 430 -16.43 26.45 -2.40
C LYS A 430 -15.64 27.23 -3.43
N ALA A 431 -15.97 27.11 -4.70
CA ALA A 431 -15.30 27.84 -5.76
C ALA A 431 -15.49 29.36 -5.62
N SER A 432 -16.70 29.81 -5.25
CA SER A 432 -16.97 31.23 -5.00
C SER A 432 -16.24 31.75 -3.76
N GLU A 433 -16.20 30.96 -2.69
CA GLU A 433 -15.43 31.27 -1.47
C GLU A 433 -13.93 31.40 -1.78
N TRP A 434 -13.35 30.46 -2.54
CA TRP A 434 -11.95 30.54 -2.95
C TRP A 434 -11.67 31.75 -3.85
N ALA A 435 -12.56 32.05 -4.80
CA ALA A 435 -12.42 33.23 -5.65
C ALA A 435 -12.44 34.54 -4.83
N ASP A 436 -13.31 34.64 -3.83
CA ASP A 436 -13.35 35.76 -2.89
C ASP A 436 -12.05 35.87 -2.07
N LEU A 437 -11.54 34.75 -1.53
CA LEU A 437 -10.27 34.72 -0.80
C LEU A 437 -9.09 35.16 -1.68
N PHE A 438 -8.99 34.66 -2.92
CA PHE A 438 -7.95 35.06 -3.87
C PHE A 438 -8.04 36.54 -4.22
N SER A 439 -9.25 37.07 -4.39
CA SER A 439 -9.46 38.51 -4.66
C SER A 439 -8.98 39.40 -3.51
N LYS A 440 -8.99 38.88 -2.28
CA LYS A 440 -8.49 39.54 -1.07
C LYS A 440 -7.00 39.31 -0.81
N GLY A 441 -6.31 38.63 -1.74
CA GLY A 441 -4.89 38.31 -1.61
C GLY A 441 -4.58 37.16 -0.65
N PHE A 442 -5.59 36.35 -0.28
CA PHE A 442 -5.40 35.15 0.54
C PHE A 442 -5.24 33.92 -0.35
N TRP A 443 -4.00 33.47 -0.51
CA TRP A 443 -3.57 32.40 -1.41
C TRP A 443 -3.00 31.21 -0.62
N PHE A 444 -2.67 30.14 -1.34
CA PHE A 444 -2.01 28.93 -0.78
C PHE A 444 -0.68 29.23 -0.08
N ASN A 445 -0.03 30.36 -0.39
CA ASN A 445 1.22 30.80 0.22
C ASN A 445 1.02 31.91 1.29
N SER A 446 -0.20 32.20 1.71
CA SER A 446 -0.52 33.17 2.78
C SER A 446 -0.22 32.64 4.19
N GLY A 447 0.96 32.06 4.37
CA GLY A 447 1.39 31.43 5.61
C GLY A 447 0.66 30.13 5.93
N LEU A 448 0.83 29.67 7.18
CA LEU A 448 0.29 28.39 7.64
C LEU A 448 -1.24 28.29 7.60
N PRO A 449 -2.01 29.35 7.94
CA PRO A 449 -3.47 29.29 7.80
C PRO A 449 -3.91 29.07 6.34
N GLY A 450 -3.31 29.80 5.39
CA GLY A 450 -3.60 29.63 3.97
C GLY A 450 -3.22 28.24 3.47
N SER A 451 -1.97 27.82 3.70
CA SER A 451 -1.47 26.55 3.19
C SER A 451 -2.27 25.35 3.73
N THR A 452 -2.57 25.33 5.03
CA THR A 452 -3.34 24.24 5.64
C THR A 452 -4.78 24.24 5.18
N TYR A 453 -5.42 25.41 5.03
CA TYR A 453 -6.78 25.52 4.51
C TYR A 453 -6.89 25.01 3.08
N PHE A 454 -6.10 25.54 2.14
CA PHE A 454 -6.23 25.20 0.73
C PHE A 454 -5.81 23.76 0.42
N VAL A 455 -4.78 23.22 1.10
CA VAL A 455 -4.40 21.81 0.93
C VAL A 455 -5.53 20.90 1.44
N THR A 456 -6.04 21.15 2.64
CA THR A 456 -7.02 20.24 3.25
C THR A 456 -8.38 20.32 2.54
N THR A 457 -8.88 21.52 2.29
CA THR A 457 -10.15 21.72 1.58
C THR A 457 -10.03 21.39 0.09
N GLY A 458 -8.85 21.54 -0.52
CA GLY A 458 -8.59 21.12 -1.89
C GLY A 458 -8.61 19.60 -2.05
N ILE A 459 -7.96 18.86 -1.15
CA ILE A 459 -8.04 17.39 -1.12
C ILE A 459 -9.50 16.97 -0.93
N HIS A 460 -10.24 17.55 0.01
CA HIS A 460 -11.67 17.25 0.19
C HIS A 460 -12.50 17.56 -1.06
N GLY A 461 -12.29 18.72 -1.70
CA GLY A 461 -12.97 19.11 -2.94
C GLY A 461 -12.69 18.15 -4.11
N LEU A 462 -11.47 17.61 -4.21
CA LEU A 462 -11.15 16.54 -5.18
C LEU A 462 -11.95 15.26 -4.91
N HIS A 463 -12.15 14.88 -3.65
CA HIS A 463 -12.96 13.73 -3.28
C HIS A 463 -14.45 13.93 -3.60
N VAL A 464 -14.99 15.12 -3.34
CA VAL A 464 -16.36 15.47 -3.74
C VAL A 464 -16.50 15.42 -5.26
N THR A 465 -15.51 15.95 -6.00
CA THR A 465 -15.49 15.94 -7.47
C THR A 465 -15.47 14.51 -8.02
N ALA A 466 -14.62 13.64 -7.48
CA ALA A 466 -14.59 12.22 -7.84
C ALA A 466 -15.94 11.54 -7.55
N GLY A 467 -16.57 11.86 -6.41
CA GLY A 467 -17.90 11.39 -6.07
C GLY A 467 -18.97 11.85 -7.08
N LEU A 468 -18.93 13.11 -7.53
CA LEU A 468 -19.87 13.60 -8.56
C LEU A 468 -19.70 12.90 -9.91
N ILE A 469 -18.46 12.59 -10.31
CA ILE A 469 -18.18 11.81 -11.53
C ILE A 469 -18.79 10.41 -11.43
N LEU A 470 -18.57 9.73 -10.30
CA LEU A 470 -19.17 8.42 -10.03
C LEU A 470 -20.70 8.50 -10.00
N LEU A 471 -21.25 9.54 -9.38
CA LEU A 471 -22.69 9.75 -9.28
C LEU A 471 -23.33 9.99 -10.64
N ALA A 472 -22.70 10.76 -11.53
CA ALA A 472 -23.15 10.93 -12.91
C ALA A 472 -23.20 9.58 -13.66
N TYR A 473 -22.20 8.73 -13.45
CA TYR A 473 -22.20 7.36 -13.96
C TYR A 473 -23.34 6.52 -13.37
N LEU A 474 -23.61 6.59 -12.07
CA LEU A 474 -24.72 5.86 -11.42
C LEU A 474 -26.09 6.34 -11.92
N ILE A 475 -26.27 7.64 -12.11
CA ILE A 475 -27.49 8.22 -12.70
C ILE A 475 -27.71 7.63 -14.09
N LYS A 476 -26.67 7.65 -14.94
CA LYS A 476 -26.75 7.07 -16.29
C LYS A 476 -27.05 5.57 -16.27
N ARG A 477 -26.39 4.82 -15.37
CA ARG A 477 -26.64 3.38 -15.21
C ARG A 477 -28.08 3.10 -14.73
N THR A 478 -28.61 3.96 -13.85
CA THR A 478 -30.01 3.89 -13.39
C THR A 478 -31.00 4.15 -14.52
N MET A 479 -30.74 5.16 -15.37
CA MET A 479 -31.58 5.46 -16.54
C MET A 479 -31.63 4.30 -17.54
N ASN A 480 -30.54 3.55 -17.64
CA ASN A 480 -30.45 2.34 -18.46
C ASN A 480 -31.07 1.09 -17.79
N GLY A 481 -31.67 1.22 -16.61
CA GLY A 481 -32.25 0.10 -15.87
C GLY A 481 -31.22 -0.85 -15.25
N GLY A 482 -29.97 -0.42 -15.07
CA GLY A 482 -28.85 -1.26 -14.62
C GLY A 482 -28.85 -1.66 -13.14
N PHE A 483 -29.89 -1.29 -12.37
CA PHE A 483 -30.03 -1.63 -10.95
C PHE A 483 -31.41 -2.26 -10.68
N SER A 484 -31.42 -3.28 -9.83
CA SER A 484 -32.64 -3.94 -9.35
C SER A 484 -32.61 -4.06 -7.83
N LYS A 485 -33.65 -4.68 -7.25
CA LYS A 485 -33.69 -4.96 -5.82
C LYS A 485 -32.56 -5.92 -5.41
N GLU A 486 -32.20 -6.86 -6.28
CA GLU A 486 -31.17 -7.87 -6.08
C GLU A 486 -29.78 -7.37 -6.50
N ASN A 487 -29.71 -6.43 -7.45
CA ASN A 487 -28.48 -5.83 -7.94
C ASN A 487 -28.40 -4.33 -7.58
N ASN A 488 -28.14 -4.02 -6.30
CA ASN A 488 -28.03 -2.66 -5.79
C ASN A 488 -26.71 -2.34 -5.07
N ASP A 489 -25.83 -3.34 -4.93
CA ASP A 489 -24.56 -3.27 -4.21
C ASP A 489 -23.69 -2.05 -4.59
N THR A 490 -23.61 -1.73 -5.88
CA THR A 490 -22.81 -0.58 -6.35
C THR A 490 -23.33 0.75 -5.80
N VAL A 491 -24.66 0.89 -5.66
CA VAL A 491 -25.28 2.09 -5.07
C VAL A 491 -24.97 2.17 -3.58
N GLU A 492 -24.97 1.02 -2.89
CA GLU A 492 -24.56 0.95 -1.47
C GLU A 492 -23.08 1.31 -1.29
N TYR A 493 -22.18 0.81 -2.13
CA TYR A 493 -20.74 1.11 -2.06
C TYR A 493 -20.45 2.58 -2.32
N PHE A 494 -21.13 3.19 -3.28
CA PHE A 494 -21.09 4.65 -3.48
C PHE A 494 -21.62 5.38 -2.24
N GLY A 495 -22.66 4.88 -1.60
CA GLY A 495 -23.17 5.48 -0.37
C GLY A 495 -22.14 5.52 0.75
N LEU A 496 -21.40 4.42 0.96
CA LEU A 496 -20.30 4.38 1.92
C LEU A 496 -19.23 5.45 1.60
N TYR A 497 -18.87 5.61 0.32
CA TYR A 497 -17.95 6.67 -0.12
C TYR A 497 -18.49 8.06 0.18
N TRP A 498 -19.72 8.35 -0.22
CA TRP A 498 -20.31 9.69 -0.12
C TRP A 498 -20.50 10.11 1.35
N HIS A 499 -20.96 9.19 2.20
CA HIS A 499 -21.05 9.43 3.64
C HIS A 499 -19.68 9.69 4.27
N PHE A 500 -18.63 9.00 3.83
CA PHE A 500 -17.28 9.27 4.31
C PHE A 500 -16.82 10.69 3.95
N VAL A 501 -17.03 11.13 2.71
CA VAL A 501 -16.70 12.49 2.25
C VAL A 501 -17.43 13.54 3.10
N ASP A 502 -18.68 13.28 3.49
CA ASP A 502 -19.48 14.14 4.36
C ASP A 502 -18.93 14.18 5.80
N ILE A 503 -18.57 13.02 6.38
CA ILE A 503 -17.95 12.94 7.71
C ILE A 503 -16.68 13.78 7.79
N ILE A 504 -15.83 13.77 6.77
CA ILE A 504 -14.62 14.61 6.74
C ILE A 504 -14.98 16.09 6.82
N TRP A 505 -16.02 16.53 6.12
CA TRP A 505 -16.46 17.92 6.17
C TRP A 505 -16.94 18.36 7.56
N VAL A 506 -17.57 17.45 8.31
CA VAL A 506 -17.99 17.69 9.70
C VAL A 506 -16.79 18.01 10.60
N PHE A 507 -15.59 17.53 10.28
CA PHE A 507 -14.35 17.96 10.96
C PHE A 507 -13.78 19.24 10.37
N LEU A 508 -13.79 19.40 9.05
CA LEU A 508 -13.22 20.59 8.40
C LEU A 508 -13.93 21.89 8.78
N PHE A 509 -15.27 21.85 8.88
CA PHE A 509 -16.05 23.04 9.20
C PHE A 509 -15.66 23.63 10.58
N PRO A 510 -15.72 22.88 11.70
CA PRO A 510 -15.26 23.41 12.98
C PRO A 510 -13.80 23.85 12.96
N LEU A 511 -12.91 23.06 12.35
CA LEU A 511 -11.47 23.33 12.38
C LEU A 511 -11.08 24.62 11.68
N PHE A 512 -11.70 24.97 10.56
CA PHE A 512 -11.34 26.16 9.78
C PHE A 512 -12.30 27.35 9.96
N TYR A 513 -13.54 27.12 10.36
CA TYR A 513 -14.54 28.19 10.48
C TYR A 513 -14.78 28.63 11.92
N LEU A 514 -14.56 27.74 12.90
CA LEU A 514 -14.91 27.99 14.31
C LEU A 514 -13.71 28.04 15.25
N LEU A 515 -12.52 27.57 14.85
CA LEU A 515 -11.26 27.59 15.61
C LEU A 515 -10.21 28.45 14.91
#